data_AF-A0A945J4L9-F1
#
_entry.id   AF-A0A945J4L9-F1
#
_cell.length_a   1.000
_cell.length_b   1.000
_cell.length_c   1.000
_cell.angle_alpha   90.00
_cell.angle_beta   90.00
_cell.angle_gamma   90.00
#
_symmetry.space_group_name_H-M   'P 1'
#
loop_
_entity.id
_entity.type
_entity.pdbx_description
1 polymer ?
#
loop_
_entity_poly.entity_id
_entity_poly.type
_entity_poly.pdbx_seq_one_letter_code
_entity_poly.pdbx_strand_id
1 'polypeptide(L)'
;MKTLSRQTIMKASLDSQCRLLVTESLESAVDLANRLAPEHLELAVADPDYWVERVHNAGAVFLGHYTPEAVGDYLAGPNHVLPTSGTARFSSPLGVYDFIKRTSLISYSRPALEKCSEIVTLLAEMEDLSAHANAVKIRTFEAERKL
;
A
#
# COMPACT_ATOMS: atom_id res chain seq x y z
N MET A 1 -33.16 -15.03 -3.82
CA MET A 1 -33.05 -14.26 -5.09
C MET A 1 -34.39 -13.80 -5.68
N LYS A 2 -35.43 -14.65 -5.75
CA LYS A 2 -36.68 -14.34 -6.49
C LYS A 2 -37.40 -13.03 -6.13
N THR A 3 -37.11 -12.45 -4.97
CA THR A 3 -37.71 -11.21 -4.45
C THR A 3 -36.83 -9.97 -4.67
N LEU A 4 -35.62 -10.11 -5.23
CA LEU A 4 -34.65 -9.01 -5.39
C LEU A 4 -34.76 -8.37 -6.78
N SER A 5 -34.83 -7.04 -6.83
CA SER A 5 -35.06 -6.28 -8.07
C SER A 5 -33.96 -6.47 -9.13
N ARG A 6 -32.71 -6.69 -8.70
CA ARG A 6 -31.55 -6.87 -9.59
C ARG A 6 -31.15 -8.34 -9.78
N GLN A 7 -32.06 -9.29 -9.56
CA GLN A 7 -31.79 -10.73 -9.61
C GLN A 7 -31.09 -11.20 -10.90
N THR A 8 -31.39 -10.59 -12.05
CA THR A 8 -30.75 -10.95 -13.34
C THR A 8 -29.25 -10.68 -13.34
N ILE A 9 -28.83 -9.53 -12.80
CA ILE A 9 -27.41 -9.16 -12.70
C ILE A 9 -26.71 -10.06 -11.69
N MET A 10 -27.32 -10.26 -10.52
CA MET A 10 -26.76 -11.13 -9.48
C MET A 10 -26.56 -12.55 -9.99
N LYS A 11 -27.54 -13.11 -10.72
CA LYS A 11 -27.44 -14.44 -11.30
C LYS A 11 -26.29 -14.55 -12.30
N ALA A 12 -26.18 -13.59 -13.22
CA ALA A 12 -25.07 -13.58 -14.20
C ALA A 12 -23.69 -13.47 -13.53
N SER A 13 -23.57 -12.68 -12.46
CA SER A 13 -22.34 -12.56 -11.66
C SER A 13 -22.01 -13.87 -10.95
N LEU A 14 -22.99 -14.49 -10.27
CA LEU A 14 -22.76 -15.78 -9.60
C LEU A 14 -22.38 -16.88 -10.61
N ASP A 15 -23.10 -17.00 -11.72
CA ASP A 15 -22.88 -18.04 -12.72
C ASP A 15 -21.48 -17.94 -13.37
N SER A 16 -20.95 -16.73 -13.54
CA SER A 16 -19.67 -16.51 -14.25
C SER A 16 -18.47 -16.30 -13.32
N GLN A 17 -18.63 -15.56 -12.22
CA GLN A 17 -17.53 -15.08 -11.37
C GLN A 17 -17.43 -15.81 -10.02
N CYS A 18 -18.53 -16.33 -9.47
CA CYS A 18 -18.49 -16.96 -8.15
C CYS A 18 -17.67 -18.26 -8.19
N ARG A 19 -16.84 -18.46 -7.16
CA ARG A 19 -16.11 -19.69 -6.92
C ARG A 19 -16.28 -20.05 -5.45
N LEU A 20 -16.53 -21.33 -5.19
CA LEU A 20 -16.55 -21.90 -3.84
C LEU A 20 -15.26 -22.68 -3.64
N LEU A 21 -14.51 -22.31 -2.62
CA LEU A 21 -13.21 -22.89 -2.30
C LEU A 21 -13.33 -23.53 -0.91
N VAL A 22 -13.24 -24.86 -0.86
CA VAL A 22 -13.25 -25.61 0.41
C VAL A 22 -11.81 -25.84 0.82
N THR A 23 -11.44 -25.37 2.01
CA THR A 23 -10.11 -25.53 2.58
C THR A 23 -10.13 -26.50 3.74
N GLU A 24 -8.98 -27.09 4.06
CA GLU A 24 -8.83 -28.05 5.16
C GLU A 24 -8.92 -27.36 6.53
N SER A 25 -8.62 -26.06 6.60
CA SER A 25 -8.67 -25.26 7.82
C SER A 25 -8.93 -23.77 7.54
N LEU A 26 -9.16 -22.99 8.60
CA LEU A 26 -9.28 -21.53 8.54
C LEU A 26 -7.95 -20.85 8.24
N GLU A 27 -6.83 -21.38 8.74
CA GLU A 27 -5.49 -20.92 8.37
C GLU A 27 -5.30 -20.99 6.85
N SER A 28 -5.63 -22.14 6.25
CA SER A 28 -5.56 -22.32 4.80
C SER A 28 -6.51 -21.37 4.04
N ALA A 29 -7.67 -21.03 4.63
CA ALA A 29 -8.60 -20.07 4.06
C ALA A 29 -8.04 -18.64 4.07
N VAL A 30 -7.42 -18.23 5.18
CA VAL A 30 -6.80 -16.90 5.31
C VAL A 30 -5.58 -16.77 4.39
N ASP A 31 -4.74 -17.81 4.30
CA ASP A 31 -3.61 -17.84 3.35
C ASP A 31 -4.10 -17.69 1.90
N LEU A 32 -5.20 -18.37 1.56
CA LEU A 32 -5.83 -18.23 0.26
C LEU A 32 -6.40 -16.82 0.03
N ALA A 33 -7.08 -16.24 1.01
CA ALA A 33 -7.59 -14.87 0.94
C ALA A 33 -6.46 -13.86 0.71
N ASN A 34 -5.33 -14.00 1.42
CA ASN A 34 -4.14 -13.18 1.21
C ASN A 34 -3.57 -13.29 -0.20
N ARG A 35 -3.59 -14.48 -0.80
CA ARG A 35 -3.15 -14.69 -2.19
C ARG A 35 -4.10 -14.03 -3.19
N LEU A 36 -5.40 -14.14 -2.95
CA LEU A 36 -6.44 -13.52 -3.79
C LEU A 36 -6.39 -11.98 -3.71
N ALA A 37 -6.11 -11.44 -2.53
CA ALA A 37 -6.05 -10.00 -2.25
C ALA A 37 -7.36 -9.28 -2.66
N PRO A 38 -8.49 -9.64 -2.03
CA PRO A 38 -9.80 -9.14 -2.41
C PRO A 38 -9.96 -7.64 -2.14
N GLU A 39 -10.90 -7.04 -2.86
CA GLU A 39 -11.40 -5.69 -2.57
C GLU A 39 -12.06 -5.66 -1.18
N HIS A 40 -13.01 -6.56 -0.94
CA HIS A 40 -13.71 -6.75 0.33
C HIS A 40 -13.48 -8.17 0.89
N LEU A 41 -13.17 -8.28 2.18
CA LEU A 41 -13.06 -9.56 2.90
C LEU A 41 -14.00 -9.58 4.11
N GLU A 42 -14.98 -10.48 4.12
CA GLU A 42 -15.80 -10.74 5.31
C GLU A 42 -15.26 -11.94 6.09
N LEU A 43 -14.91 -11.72 7.36
CA LEU A 43 -14.51 -12.77 8.31
C LEU A 43 -15.73 -13.20 9.15
N ALA A 44 -16.60 -13.98 8.54
CA ALA A 44 -17.78 -14.57 9.18
C ALA A 44 -17.43 -15.87 9.95
N VAL A 45 -16.52 -15.74 10.92
CA VAL A 45 -15.95 -16.86 11.70
C VAL A 45 -16.03 -16.59 13.21
N ALA A 46 -15.75 -17.61 14.02
CA ALA A 46 -15.52 -17.42 15.45
C ALA A 46 -14.19 -16.67 15.68
N ASP A 47 -14.19 -15.73 16.64
CA ASP A 47 -13.03 -14.90 17.00
C ASP A 47 -12.38 -14.18 15.80
N PRO A 48 -13.13 -13.30 15.09
CA PRO A 48 -12.61 -12.64 13.89
C PRO A 48 -11.42 -11.71 14.19
N ASP A 49 -11.28 -11.23 15.43
CA ASP A 49 -10.16 -10.39 15.87
C ASP A 49 -8.83 -11.17 15.85
N TYR A 50 -8.83 -12.45 16.26
CA TYR A 50 -7.66 -13.31 16.12
C TYR A 50 -7.26 -13.54 14.66
N TRP A 51 -8.24 -13.66 13.76
CA TRP A 51 -7.98 -13.97 12.35
C TRP A 51 -7.55 -12.75 11.54
N VAL A 52 -8.04 -11.55 11.85
CA VAL A 52 -7.65 -10.35 11.11
C VAL A 52 -6.17 -10.01 11.24
N GLU A 53 -5.52 -10.39 12.35
CA GLU A 53 -4.06 -10.25 12.54
C GLU A 53 -3.24 -11.01 11.49
N ARG A 54 -3.82 -12.03 10.86
CA ARG A 54 -3.21 -12.84 9.79
C ARG A 54 -3.58 -12.36 8.38
N VAL A 55 -4.44 -11.34 8.25
CA VAL A 55 -4.81 -10.77 6.95
C VAL A 55 -3.78 -9.71 6.56
N HIS A 56 -3.10 -9.92 5.45
CA HIS A 56 -2.10 -9.02 4.88
C HIS A 56 -2.61 -8.25 3.67
N ASN A 57 -3.50 -8.86 2.87
CA ASN A 57 -3.97 -8.26 1.62
C ASN A 57 -5.51 -8.26 1.57
N ALA A 58 -6.12 -7.11 1.81
CA ALA A 58 -7.53 -6.83 1.56
C ALA A 58 -7.73 -5.31 1.45
N GLY A 59 -8.67 -4.86 0.62
CA GLY A 59 -9.03 -3.43 0.55
C GLY A 59 -9.75 -2.98 1.84
N ALA A 60 -10.80 -3.69 2.23
CA ALA A 60 -11.45 -3.56 3.53
C ALA A 60 -11.80 -4.92 4.12
N VAL A 61 -11.73 -5.03 5.45
CA VAL A 61 -12.05 -6.25 6.19
C VAL A 61 -13.23 -6.01 7.12
N PHE A 62 -14.22 -6.89 7.08
CA PHE A 62 -15.43 -6.83 7.88
C PHE A 62 -15.46 -7.99 8.87
N LEU A 63 -15.59 -7.69 10.16
CA LEU A 63 -15.38 -8.64 11.24
C LEU A 63 -16.70 -9.12 11.84
N GLY A 64 -16.91 -10.44 11.83
CA GLY A 64 -18.04 -11.10 12.49
C GLY A 64 -19.36 -11.04 11.70
N HIS A 65 -20.33 -11.82 12.17
CA HIS A 65 -21.59 -12.07 11.46
C HIS A 65 -22.53 -10.87 11.30
N TYR A 66 -22.29 -9.78 12.02
CA TYR A 66 -23.16 -8.59 12.02
C TYR A 66 -22.57 -7.38 11.28
N THR A 67 -21.51 -7.62 10.51
CA THR A 67 -20.78 -6.57 9.79
C THR A 67 -20.81 -6.87 8.29
N PRO A 68 -21.96 -6.77 7.61
CA PRO A 68 -22.02 -6.97 6.16
C PRO A 68 -21.32 -5.83 5.43
N GLU A 69 -20.74 -6.12 4.26
CA GLU A 69 -20.08 -5.15 3.35
C GLU A 69 -20.85 -3.84 3.20
N ALA A 70 -22.18 -3.94 3.07
CA ALA A 70 -23.07 -2.78 2.90
C ALA A 70 -22.93 -1.70 4.00
N VAL A 71 -22.55 -2.07 5.23
CA VAL A 71 -22.32 -1.07 6.29
C VAL A 71 -21.09 -0.22 5.98
N GLY A 72 -20.04 -0.81 5.42
CA GLY A 72 -18.84 -0.09 4.95
C GLY A 72 -19.09 0.76 3.72
N ASP A 73 -19.90 0.26 2.78
CA ASP A 73 -20.25 0.97 1.56
C ASP A 73 -20.95 2.31 1.80
N TYR A 74 -21.63 2.46 2.94
CA TYR A 74 -22.55 3.58 3.15
C TYR A 74 -22.30 4.41 4.40
N LEU A 75 -21.95 3.82 5.54
CA LEU A 75 -22.05 4.54 6.82
C LEU A 75 -20.89 4.35 7.79
N ALA A 76 -20.16 3.23 7.75
CA ALA A 76 -19.16 2.91 8.76
C ALA A 76 -18.04 3.94 8.89
N GLY A 77 -17.76 4.70 7.82
CA GLY A 77 -16.74 5.75 7.79
C GLY A 77 -15.54 5.49 6.85
N PRO A 78 -15.02 4.24 6.70
CA PRO A 78 -14.01 3.92 5.70
C PRO A 78 -14.46 4.26 4.27
N ASN A 79 -13.50 4.38 3.36
CA ASN A 79 -13.78 4.71 1.97
C ASN A 79 -14.07 3.43 1.15
N HIS A 80 -15.15 3.42 0.37
CA HIS A 80 -15.50 2.30 -0.50
C HIS A 80 -14.82 2.34 -1.89
N VAL A 81 -13.97 3.35 -2.15
CA VAL A 81 -13.12 3.36 -3.35
C VAL A 81 -11.87 2.54 -3.01
N LEU A 82 -11.92 1.27 -3.39
CA LEU A 82 -10.96 0.26 -2.98
C LEU A 82 -10.18 -0.35 -4.15
N PRO A 83 -8.99 -0.92 -3.89
CA PRO A 83 -8.22 -1.63 -4.89
C PRO A 83 -8.88 -2.96 -5.29
N THR A 84 -9.22 -3.10 -6.57
CA THR A 84 -9.85 -4.31 -7.13
C THR A 84 -8.83 -5.22 -7.82
N SER A 85 -9.27 -6.40 -8.31
CA SER A 85 -8.46 -7.27 -9.19
C SER A 85 -7.11 -7.70 -8.59
N GLY A 86 -7.05 -7.90 -7.26
CA GLY A 86 -5.83 -8.32 -6.55
C GLY A 86 -4.85 -7.19 -6.27
N THR A 87 -5.20 -5.93 -6.55
CA THR A 87 -4.30 -4.79 -6.34
C THR A 87 -4.17 -4.37 -4.87
N ALA A 88 -4.99 -4.93 -3.97
CA ALA A 88 -4.83 -4.79 -2.51
C ALA A 88 -3.47 -5.28 -1.99
N ARG A 89 -2.69 -6.01 -2.81
CA ARG A 89 -1.29 -6.37 -2.51
C ARG A 89 -0.32 -5.19 -2.42
N PHE A 90 -0.65 -4.07 -3.05
CA PHE A 90 0.27 -2.92 -3.15
C PHE A 90 -0.42 -1.55 -3.17
N SER A 91 -1.75 -1.53 -3.25
CA SER A 91 -2.57 -0.32 -3.21
C SER A 91 -3.40 -0.27 -1.93
N SER A 92 -3.67 0.94 -1.46
CA SER A 92 -4.54 1.18 -0.30
C SER A 92 -5.91 1.71 -0.73
N PRO A 93 -6.93 1.66 0.15
CA PRO A 93 -8.17 2.42 -0.01
C PRO A 93 -7.90 3.90 -0.26
N LEU A 94 -8.79 4.56 -1.00
CA LEU A 94 -8.74 6.01 -1.17
C LEU A 94 -8.80 6.70 0.20
N GLY A 95 -7.81 7.55 0.48
CA GLY A 95 -7.71 8.30 1.72
C GLY A 95 -7.22 9.72 1.49
N VAL A 96 -7.05 10.46 2.59
CA VAL A 96 -6.55 11.84 2.53
C VAL A 96 -5.16 11.93 1.88
N TYR A 97 -4.36 10.86 1.99
CA TYR A 97 -3.01 10.80 1.43
C TYR A 97 -2.98 10.86 -0.10
N ASP A 98 -4.05 10.44 -0.78
CA ASP A 98 -4.14 10.51 -2.25
C ASP A 98 -4.33 11.93 -2.78
N PHE A 99 -4.72 12.87 -1.90
CA PHE A 99 -4.96 14.26 -2.24
C PHE A 99 -3.85 15.21 -1.75
N ILE A 100 -2.79 14.68 -1.15
CA ILE A 100 -1.64 15.46 -0.71
C ILE A 100 -0.40 15.13 -1.55
N LYS A 101 0.56 16.07 -1.54
CA LYS A 101 1.91 15.84 -2.05
C LYS A 101 2.89 16.00 -0.90
N ARG A 102 3.85 15.08 -0.78
CA ARG A 102 4.94 15.14 0.20
C ARG A 102 6.20 15.63 -0.48
N THR A 103 6.86 16.64 0.09
CA THR A 103 8.10 17.21 -0.44
C THR A 103 9.17 17.20 0.65
N SER A 104 10.33 16.60 0.35
CA SER A 104 11.49 16.64 1.24
C SER A 104 12.20 17.99 1.09
N LEU A 105 12.40 18.68 2.20
CA LEU A 105 13.22 19.89 2.27
C LEU A 105 14.57 19.52 2.88
N ILE A 106 15.65 19.80 2.14
CA ILE A 106 17.02 19.47 2.55
C ILE A 106 17.83 20.75 2.56
N SER A 107 18.50 21.04 3.67
CA SER A 107 19.38 22.20 3.83
C SER A 107 20.63 21.80 4.61
N TYR A 108 21.78 22.21 4.12
CA TYR A 108 23.08 21.95 4.72
C TYR A 108 23.78 23.27 5.02
N SER A 109 24.31 23.39 6.24
CA SER A 109 25.33 24.40 6.51
C SER A 109 26.65 23.97 5.86
N ARG A 110 27.55 24.93 5.59
CA ARG A 110 28.89 24.62 5.06
C ARG A 110 29.64 23.60 5.93
N PRO A 111 29.72 23.76 7.28
CA PRO A 111 30.40 22.77 8.12
C PRO A 111 29.76 21.38 8.09
N ALA A 112 28.44 21.29 7.87
CA ALA A 112 27.78 19.99 7.72
C ALA A 112 28.15 19.32 6.39
N LEU A 113 28.26 20.10 5.31
CA LEU A 113 28.65 19.60 3.99
C LEU A 113 30.12 19.13 4.00
N GLU A 114 31.01 19.89 4.64
CA GLU A 114 32.42 19.51 4.80
C GLU A 114 32.59 18.18 5.53
N LYS A 115 31.75 17.89 6.54
CA LYS A 115 31.80 16.60 7.27
C LYS A 115 31.46 15.39 6.41
N CYS A 116 30.66 15.54 5.35
CA CYS A 116 30.27 14.44 4.47
C CYS A 116 30.89 14.53 3.07
N SER A 117 31.69 15.55 2.78
CA SER A 117 32.12 15.84 1.41
C SER A 117 32.97 14.76 0.78
N GLU A 118 33.85 14.13 1.57
CA GLU A 118 34.70 13.04 1.09
C GLU A 118 33.86 11.82 0.71
N ILE A 119 32.87 11.47 1.54
CA ILE A 119 31.98 10.32 1.30
C ILE A 119 31.11 10.57 0.06
N VAL A 120 30.47 11.74 -0.03
CA VAL A 120 29.60 12.06 -1.18
C VAL A 120 30.40 12.13 -2.48
N THR A 121 31.61 12.69 -2.42
CA THR A 121 32.54 12.72 -3.55
C THR A 121 32.93 11.31 -3.99
N LEU A 122 33.35 10.46 -3.04
CA LEU A 122 33.79 9.09 -3.33
C LEU A 122 32.66 8.28 -3.98
N LEU A 123 31.44 8.36 -3.44
CA LEU A 123 30.28 7.68 -4.01
C LEU A 123 29.99 8.17 -5.44
N ALA A 124 30.01 9.49 -5.66
CA ALA A 124 29.79 10.05 -7.00
C ALA A 124 30.89 9.66 -8.00
N GLU A 125 32.15 9.52 -7.56
CA GLU A 125 33.25 9.03 -8.41
C GLU A 125 33.13 7.53 -8.72
N MET A 126 32.71 6.71 -7.75
CA MET A 126 32.45 5.29 -7.97
C MET A 126 31.30 5.03 -8.95
N GLU A 127 30.37 5.98 -9.07
CA GLU A 127 29.27 5.96 -10.05
C GLU A 127 29.66 6.62 -11.39
N ASP A 128 30.92 7.01 -11.59
CA ASP A 128 31.42 7.76 -12.76
C ASP A 128 30.73 9.12 -12.98
N LEU A 129 30.09 9.68 -11.94
CA LEU A 129 29.37 10.95 -11.95
C LEU A 129 30.26 12.12 -11.53
N SER A 130 31.33 12.36 -12.28
CA SER A 130 32.33 13.41 -11.99
C SER A 130 31.74 14.82 -11.76
N ALA A 131 30.65 15.18 -12.45
CA ALA A 131 29.96 16.45 -12.25
C ALA A 131 29.27 16.56 -10.87
N HIS A 132 28.73 15.46 -10.34
CA HIS A 132 28.12 15.42 -9.00
C HIS A 132 29.19 15.55 -7.92
N ALA A 133 30.30 14.82 -8.05
CA ALA A 133 31.47 14.95 -7.19
C ALA A 133 31.99 16.41 -7.18
N ASN A 134 32.16 17.00 -8.37
CA ASN A 134 32.63 18.37 -8.51
C ASN A 134 31.68 19.38 -7.83
N ALA A 135 30.35 19.19 -7.90
CA ALA A 135 29.39 20.07 -7.24
C ALA A 135 29.60 20.16 -5.72
N VAL A 136 30.03 19.08 -5.08
CA VAL A 136 30.44 19.09 -3.67
C VAL A 136 31.81 19.73 -3.53
N LYS A 137 32.78 19.29 -4.34
CA LYS A 137 34.18 19.72 -4.20
C LYS A 137 34.35 21.24 -4.27
N ILE A 138 33.68 21.92 -5.20
CA ILE A 138 33.79 23.39 -5.35
C ILE A 138 33.28 24.18 -4.13
N ARG A 139 32.54 23.54 -3.21
CA ARG A 139 31.98 24.17 -2.00
C ARG A 139 32.80 23.87 -0.75
N THR A 140 33.54 22.76 -0.72
CA THR A 140 34.21 22.24 0.47
C THR A 140 35.72 22.26 0.39
N PHE A 141 36.31 22.03 -0.79
CA PHE A 141 37.73 22.25 -0.97
C PHE A 141 37.93 23.71 -1.32
N GLU A 142 38.72 24.43 -0.52
CA GLU A 142 39.18 25.74 -0.92
C GLU A 142 39.86 25.59 -2.28
N ALA A 143 39.28 26.20 -3.31
CA ALA A 143 40.08 26.52 -4.48
C ALA A 143 41.25 27.30 -3.92
N GLU A 144 42.47 26.79 -4.09
CA GLU A 144 43.67 27.63 -4.07
C GLU A 144 43.37 28.77 -5.05
N ARG A 145 42.85 29.89 -4.53
CA ARG A 145 42.73 31.14 -5.29
C ARG A 145 44.16 31.58 -5.49
N LYS A 146 44.80 31.04 -6.52
CA LYS A 146 45.96 31.63 -7.16
C LYS A 146 45.52 33.01 -7.63
N LEU A 147 45.76 34.01 -6.79
CA LEU A 147 45.92 35.41 -7.20
C LEU A 147 47.21 35.52 -8.02
#